data_AF-A0A7Z0E8P7-F1
#
_entry.id   AF-A0A7Z0E8P7-F1
#
_cell.length_a   1.000
_cell.length_b   1.000
_cell.length_c   1.000
_cell.angle_alpha   90.00
_cell.angle_beta   90.00
_cell.angle_gamma   90.00
#
_symmetry.space_group_name_H-M   'P 1'
#
loop_
_entity.id
_entity.type
_entity.pdbx_description
1 polymer ?
#
loop_
_entity_poly.entity_id
_entity_poly.type
_entity_poly.pdbx_seq_one_letter_code
_entity_poly.pdbx_strand_id
1 'polypeptide(L)'
;MTAQTTPPQTPQTPQTPQRNLPRNRLLRAKDLWDASGSSELTGGFLEVDDIGRRLSAMVDAGQLLRVQRGVYLEPSIWLQTAPWERHLIVAAAVNLQSPSTRFCRATALVMHGFGLLRPPEAVTVRTARNDAVGLHPGTALTGRASASTIQRLLHAHPEALDGGAHGPAALRTLGTRRHQYPRAFRDKLREGLGQEWDKPYQSALVRQRFPIPESLPAALVAGMWTWLEPIGLVLADTVPRMSFAEAVAVLDAYRAGRFGAQAEPGGALSAVEPWLSLVASARGRERWKVAWEFSEAGAESVGESWARVRIAELGFTAPELQRRFLLPHGVTCRTDFYWEDPGVVGEFDGLQKYRASMTLSGLDPAQAVIAEKEREDGLRSLGVRVVRFTWADLQDSTRLQRLLSNAGVPRSARSTGADVFYRDNRRAGRPRRAR
;
A
#
# COMPACT_ATOMS: atom_id res chain seq x y z
N MET A 1 30.73 31.38 -67.07
CA MET A 1 29.92 32.27 -66.21
C MET A 1 28.58 31.61 -66.00
N THR A 2 28.38 30.97 -64.86
CA THR A 2 27.10 30.41 -64.44
C THR A 2 27.04 30.52 -62.92
N ALA A 3 26.34 31.55 -62.45
CA ALA A 3 26.12 31.81 -61.04
C ALA A 3 25.17 30.74 -60.47
N GLN A 4 25.60 30.07 -59.40
CA GLN A 4 24.73 29.20 -58.61
C GLN A 4 23.95 30.07 -57.62
N THR A 5 22.64 30.12 -57.81
CA THR A 5 21.66 30.72 -56.89
C THR A 5 21.38 29.78 -55.72
N THR A 6 21.75 30.18 -54.52
CA THR A 6 21.41 29.52 -53.24
C THR A 6 19.91 29.69 -52.95
N PRO A 7 19.15 28.65 -52.55
CA PRO A 7 17.76 28.79 -52.17
C PRO A 7 17.60 29.47 -50.79
N PRO A 8 16.47 30.15 -50.53
CA PRO A 8 16.25 30.90 -49.29
C PRO A 8 16.09 29.96 -48.10
N GLN A 9 16.77 30.28 -46.99
CA GLN A 9 16.60 29.58 -45.72
C GLN A 9 15.21 29.85 -45.15
N THR A 10 14.45 28.79 -44.92
CA THR A 10 13.18 28.82 -44.19
C THR A 10 13.42 29.34 -42.77
N PRO A 11 12.63 30.29 -42.25
CA PRO A 11 12.79 30.76 -40.88
C PRO A 11 12.52 29.61 -39.91
N GLN A 12 13.54 29.24 -39.13
CA GLN A 12 13.40 28.28 -38.05
C GLN A 12 12.40 28.82 -37.03
N THR A 13 11.33 28.06 -36.79
CA THR A 13 10.38 28.31 -35.70
C THR A 13 11.17 28.39 -34.38
N PRO A 14 10.98 29.42 -33.54
CA PRO A 14 11.70 29.49 -32.27
C PRO A 14 11.30 28.27 -31.43
N GLN A 15 12.26 27.38 -31.16
CA GLN A 15 12.09 26.32 -30.18
C GLN A 15 11.90 27.00 -28.81
N THR A 16 10.70 26.87 -28.24
CA THR A 16 10.43 27.31 -26.87
C THR A 16 11.47 26.68 -25.95
N PRO A 17 12.23 27.45 -25.15
CA PRO A 17 13.25 26.88 -24.28
C PRO A 17 12.56 26.01 -23.21
N GLN A 18 12.62 24.69 -23.39
CA GLN A 18 12.27 23.70 -22.36
C GLN A 18 13.34 23.72 -21.26
N ARG A 19 13.35 24.73 -20.39
CA ARG A 19 14.17 24.70 -19.16
C ARG A 19 13.51 23.70 -18.20
N ASN A 20 14.28 22.66 -17.84
CA ASN A 20 13.80 21.45 -17.15
C ASN A 20 13.10 21.78 -15.82
N LEU A 21 11.82 21.45 -15.70
CA LEU A 21 11.17 21.32 -14.40
C LEU A 21 12.00 20.35 -13.53
N PRO A 22 12.08 20.59 -12.22
CA PRO A 22 12.81 19.69 -11.34
C PRO A 22 12.18 18.30 -11.40
N ARG A 23 12.97 17.34 -11.90
CA ARG A 23 12.55 15.95 -12.11
C ARG A 23 12.47 15.21 -10.79
N ASN A 24 11.71 14.12 -10.76
CA ASN A 24 11.68 13.18 -9.63
C ASN A 24 11.20 13.76 -8.29
N ARG A 25 10.46 14.88 -8.28
CA ARG A 25 9.89 15.46 -7.05
C ARG A 25 8.44 15.94 -7.22
N LEU A 26 7.75 16.13 -6.09
CA LEU A 26 6.47 16.82 -6.07
C LEU A 26 6.68 18.32 -6.33
N LEU A 27 5.90 18.88 -7.25
CA LEU A 27 5.94 20.29 -7.62
C LEU A 27 4.80 21.03 -6.92
N ARG A 28 5.12 21.98 -6.04
CA ARG A 28 4.14 22.95 -5.53
C ARG A 28 4.28 24.26 -6.30
N ALA A 29 3.13 24.84 -6.68
CA ALA A 29 3.11 26.15 -7.32
C ALA A 29 3.83 27.23 -6.48
N LYS A 30 3.63 27.19 -5.16
CA LYS A 30 4.26 28.12 -4.21
C LYS A 30 5.79 27.94 -4.13
N ASP A 31 6.28 26.71 -4.12
CA ASP A 31 7.73 26.47 -4.03
C ASP A 31 8.45 26.90 -5.32
N LEU A 32 7.77 26.79 -6.47
CA LEU A 32 8.29 27.28 -7.74
C LEU A 32 8.33 28.81 -7.78
N TRP A 33 7.35 29.49 -7.16
CA TRP A 33 7.37 30.93 -6.97
C TRP A 33 8.55 31.37 -6.09
N ASP A 34 8.65 30.81 -4.89
CA ASP A 34 9.64 31.20 -3.88
C ASP A 34 11.09 30.93 -4.36
N ALA A 35 11.33 29.83 -5.10
CA ALA A 35 12.64 29.53 -5.69
C ALA A 35 13.02 30.44 -6.87
N SER A 36 12.04 31.13 -7.46
CA SER A 36 12.22 32.02 -8.62
C SER A 36 12.13 33.50 -8.26
N GLY A 37 12.15 33.84 -6.95
CA GLY A 37 11.92 35.18 -6.43
C GLY A 37 12.54 36.26 -7.30
N SER A 38 11.68 36.97 -8.04
CA SER A 38 12.06 37.99 -9.03
C SER A 38 13.05 37.47 -10.11
N SER A 39 12.53 37.23 -11.32
CA SER A 39 13.26 36.91 -12.56
C SER A 39 13.69 35.43 -12.73
N GLU A 40 13.15 34.79 -13.78
CA GLU A 40 13.77 33.70 -14.59
C GLU A 40 12.97 32.39 -14.83
N LEU A 41 11.67 32.31 -14.51
CA LEU A 41 10.82 31.22 -15.06
C LEU A 41 10.23 31.51 -16.45
N THR A 42 10.40 32.72 -16.95
CA THR A 42 10.21 33.25 -18.32
C THR A 42 10.50 34.75 -18.22
N GLY A 43 10.91 35.44 -19.28
CA GLY A 43 11.24 36.87 -19.24
C GLY A 43 10.05 37.78 -18.89
N GLY A 44 9.74 37.89 -17.60
CA GLY A 44 8.70 38.74 -17.03
C GLY A 44 8.32 38.33 -15.61
N PHE A 45 7.98 39.31 -14.77
CA PHE A 45 7.37 39.10 -13.46
C PHE A 45 5.99 38.44 -13.66
N LEU A 46 5.87 37.14 -13.40
CA LEU A 46 4.57 36.47 -13.31
C LEU A 46 4.03 36.64 -11.89
N GLU A 47 2.73 36.48 -11.64
CA GLU A 47 2.19 36.34 -10.27
C GLU A 47 2.02 34.85 -9.90
N VAL A 48 1.84 34.53 -8.60
CA VAL A 48 1.58 33.14 -8.14
C VAL A 48 0.40 32.49 -8.88
N ASP A 49 -0.63 33.28 -9.20
CA ASP A 49 -1.80 32.82 -9.94
C ASP A 49 -1.48 32.44 -11.39
N ASP A 50 -0.49 33.08 -12.02
CA ASP A 50 -0.03 32.73 -13.36
C ASP A 50 0.71 31.38 -13.38
N ILE A 51 1.49 31.10 -12.33
CA ILE A 51 2.12 29.78 -12.15
C ILE A 51 1.05 28.70 -12.00
N GLY A 52 0.03 28.97 -11.18
CA GLY A 52 -1.10 28.06 -11.00
C GLY A 52 -1.84 27.77 -12.32
N ARG A 53 -2.10 28.79 -13.13
CA ARG A 53 -2.72 28.66 -14.46
C ARG A 53 -1.84 27.87 -15.43
N ARG A 54 -0.54 28.16 -15.48
CA ARG A 54 0.40 27.47 -16.36
C ARG A 54 0.55 25.99 -16.00
N LEU A 55 0.72 25.66 -14.73
CA LEU A 55 0.75 24.26 -14.27
C LEU A 55 -0.57 23.53 -14.57
N SER A 56 -1.70 24.23 -14.48
CA SER A 56 -3.00 23.69 -14.89
C SER A 56 -3.05 23.39 -16.39
N ALA A 57 -2.53 24.28 -17.24
CA ALA A 57 -2.45 24.06 -18.68
C ALA A 57 -1.52 22.87 -19.03
N MET A 58 -0.41 22.70 -18.31
CA MET A 58 0.48 21.54 -18.47
C MET A 58 -0.22 20.23 -18.08
N VAL A 59 -1.07 20.24 -17.06
CA VAL A 59 -1.92 19.09 -16.71
C VAL A 59 -2.93 18.79 -17.81
N ASP A 60 -3.64 19.80 -18.31
CA ASP A 60 -4.62 19.67 -19.38
C ASP A 60 -3.95 19.17 -20.70
N ALA A 61 -2.66 19.47 -20.90
CA ALA A 61 -1.83 18.98 -22.00
C ALA A 61 -1.20 17.60 -21.77
N GLY A 62 -1.39 16.97 -20.60
CA GLY A 62 -0.83 15.67 -20.25
C GLY A 62 0.67 15.68 -19.91
N GLN A 63 1.28 16.86 -19.73
CA GLN A 63 2.69 17.00 -19.38
C GLN A 63 2.94 16.82 -17.87
N LEU A 64 1.93 17.05 -17.05
CA LEU A 64 1.95 16.86 -15.59
C LEU A 64 0.68 16.16 -15.12
N LEU A 65 0.74 15.52 -13.96
CA LEU A 65 -0.42 15.04 -13.22
C LEU A 65 -0.65 15.90 -11.98
N ARG A 66 -1.91 16.20 -11.68
CA ARG A 66 -2.33 16.91 -10.47
C ARG A 66 -2.72 15.92 -9.37
N VAL A 67 -1.78 15.59 -8.49
CA VAL A 67 -1.99 14.61 -7.41
C VAL A 67 -2.90 15.18 -6.31
N GLN A 68 -2.73 16.45 -5.97
CA GLN A 68 -3.58 17.22 -5.05
C GLN A 68 -3.74 18.64 -5.57
N ARG A 69 -4.71 19.39 -5.04
CA ARG A 69 -4.87 20.80 -5.41
C ARG A 69 -3.58 21.57 -5.11
N GLY A 70 -2.94 22.10 -6.16
CA GLY A 70 -1.68 22.86 -6.05
C GLY A 70 -0.41 22.01 -5.94
N VAL A 71 -0.52 20.67 -6.07
CA VAL A 71 0.61 19.74 -6.06
C VAL A 71 0.59 18.89 -7.33
N TYR A 72 1.70 18.90 -8.05
CA TYR A 72 1.85 18.28 -9.36
C TYR A 72 3.00 17.27 -9.37
N LEU A 73 2.94 16.31 -10.29
CA LEU A 73 3.90 15.22 -10.44
C LEU A 73 4.14 14.92 -11.92
N GLU A 74 5.35 14.47 -12.25
CA GLU A 74 5.66 13.96 -13.57
C GLU A 74 4.88 12.66 -13.86
N PRO A 75 4.27 12.48 -15.05
CA PRO A 75 3.44 11.30 -15.31
C PRO A 75 4.21 9.97 -15.26
N SER A 76 5.47 9.96 -15.68
CA SER A 76 6.35 8.78 -15.66
C SER A 76 6.43 8.15 -14.27
N ILE A 77 6.67 8.98 -13.24
CA ILE A 77 6.74 8.55 -11.84
C ILE A 77 5.45 7.82 -11.46
N TRP A 78 4.28 8.41 -11.69
CA TRP A 78 3.00 7.81 -11.33
C TRP A 78 2.72 6.51 -12.08
N LEU A 79 2.94 6.50 -13.39
CA LEU A 79 2.60 5.38 -14.26
C LEU A 79 3.54 4.18 -14.07
N GLN A 80 4.80 4.44 -13.73
CA GLN A 80 5.78 3.41 -13.37
C GLN A 80 5.64 2.97 -11.90
N THR A 81 5.02 3.76 -11.03
CA THR A 81 4.77 3.34 -9.63
C THR A 81 3.69 2.27 -9.58
N ALA A 82 3.95 1.20 -8.81
CA ALA A 82 2.97 0.14 -8.61
C ALA A 82 1.70 0.68 -7.91
N PRO A 83 0.50 0.13 -8.21
CA PRO A 83 -0.76 0.64 -7.65
C PRO A 83 -0.79 0.74 -6.12
N TRP A 84 -0.12 -0.18 -5.41
CA TRP A 84 -0.07 -0.20 -3.95
C TRP A 84 0.84 0.89 -3.36
N GLU A 85 1.81 1.39 -4.10
CA GLU A 85 2.74 2.45 -3.66
C GLU A 85 2.24 3.86 -3.98
N ARG A 86 1.36 4.01 -4.99
CA ARG A 86 0.73 5.30 -5.35
C ARG A 86 0.04 5.97 -4.16
N HIS A 87 -0.43 5.17 -3.20
CA HIS A 87 -0.96 5.66 -1.94
C HIS A 87 -0.03 6.61 -1.19
N LEU A 88 1.27 6.28 -1.13
CA LEU A 88 2.26 7.10 -0.44
C LEU A 88 2.61 8.38 -1.18
N ILE A 89 2.55 8.38 -2.52
CA ILE A 89 2.66 9.60 -3.33
C ILE A 89 1.52 10.58 -2.98
N VAL A 90 0.28 10.08 -2.92
CA VAL A 90 -0.87 10.93 -2.55
C VAL A 90 -0.75 11.41 -1.10
N ALA A 91 -0.30 10.55 -0.17
CA ALA A 91 -0.07 10.93 1.21
C ALA A 91 1.04 12.00 1.34
N ALA A 92 2.11 11.91 0.55
CA ALA A 92 3.17 12.93 0.49
C ALA A 92 2.62 14.26 -0.01
N ALA A 93 1.77 14.24 -1.05
CA ALA A 93 1.11 15.45 -1.54
C ALA A 93 0.17 16.08 -0.51
N VAL A 94 -0.58 15.27 0.26
CA VAL A 94 -1.42 15.75 1.38
C VAL A 94 -0.57 16.38 2.48
N ASN A 95 0.53 15.72 2.88
CA ASN A 95 1.46 16.25 3.88
C ASN A 95 2.12 17.56 3.43
N LEU A 96 2.47 17.63 2.15
CA LEU A 96 3.10 18.80 1.55
C LEU A 96 2.14 20.00 1.50
N GLN A 97 0.84 19.77 1.28
CA GLN A 97 -0.16 20.82 1.35
C GLN A 97 -0.41 21.31 2.78
N SER A 98 -0.36 20.41 3.75
CA SER A 98 -0.58 20.72 5.17
C SER A 98 0.38 19.91 6.05
N PRO A 99 1.56 20.44 6.42
CA PRO A 99 2.56 19.72 7.24
C PRO A 99 2.10 19.37 8.66
N SER A 100 0.98 19.94 9.11
CA SER A 100 0.31 19.60 10.37
C SER A 100 -0.64 18.40 10.24
N THR A 101 -0.70 17.77 9.05
CA THR A 101 -1.45 16.54 8.83
C THR A 101 -0.99 15.45 9.78
N ARG A 102 -1.96 14.75 10.36
CA ARG A 102 -1.73 13.62 11.26
C ARG A 102 -2.27 12.37 10.62
N PHE A 103 -1.38 11.50 10.16
CA PHE A 103 -1.76 10.25 9.50
C PHE A 103 -2.20 9.22 10.52
N CYS A 104 -3.24 8.48 10.18
CA CYS A 104 -3.82 7.45 11.02
C CYS A 104 -4.18 6.22 10.20
N ARG A 105 -4.57 5.15 10.87
CA ARG A 105 -5.15 3.95 10.27
C ARG A 105 -4.34 3.32 9.13
N ALA A 106 -4.98 2.96 8.02
CA ALA A 106 -4.35 2.24 6.91
C ALA A 106 -3.14 3.00 6.35
N THR A 107 -3.23 4.33 6.19
CA THR A 107 -2.06 5.12 5.78
C THR A 107 -0.94 5.07 6.82
N ALA A 108 -1.26 5.18 8.11
CA ALA A 108 -0.24 5.06 9.15
C ALA A 108 0.38 3.67 9.21
N LEU A 109 -0.38 2.59 8.98
CA LEU A 109 0.17 1.23 8.85
C LEU A 109 1.19 1.15 7.72
N VAL A 110 0.83 1.63 6.51
CA VAL A 110 1.76 1.63 5.37
C VAL A 110 3.00 2.47 5.67
N MET A 111 2.84 3.64 6.31
CA MET A 111 3.97 4.49 6.70
C MET A 111 4.83 3.90 7.83
N HIS A 112 4.26 3.04 8.68
CA HIS A 112 5.00 2.19 9.62
C HIS A 112 5.62 0.96 8.94
N GLY A 113 5.51 0.82 7.62
CA GLY A 113 6.14 -0.26 6.84
C GLY A 113 5.33 -1.55 6.74
N PHE A 114 4.06 -1.56 7.15
CA PHE A 114 3.22 -2.76 7.01
C PHE A 114 2.77 -2.98 5.56
N GLY A 115 2.97 -4.20 5.08
CA GLY A 115 2.30 -4.71 3.87
C GLY A 115 0.81 -4.93 4.14
N LEU A 116 -0.05 -4.49 3.21
CA LEU A 116 -1.50 -4.66 3.32
C LEU A 116 -2.01 -5.60 2.23
N LEU A 117 -3.05 -6.39 2.55
CA LEU A 117 -3.70 -7.31 1.61
C LEU A 117 -4.29 -6.57 0.39
N ARG A 118 -4.76 -5.35 0.62
CA ARG A 118 -5.33 -4.48 -0.40
C ARG A 118 -4.75 -3.08 -0.27
N PRO A 119 -4.51 -2.38 -1.38
CA PRO A 119 -4.08 -0.99 -1.33
C PRO A 119 -5.16 -0.12 -0.67
N PRO A 120 -4.80 0.87 0.16
CA PRO A 120 -5.79 1.74 0.77
C PRO A 120 -6.54 2.58 -0.27
N GLU A 121 -7.88 2.63 -0.16
CA GLU A 121 -8.75 3.37 -1.09
C GLU A 121 -8.70 4.90 -0.91
N ALA A 122 -8.14 5.38 0.20
CA ALA A 122 -7.99 6.80 0.51
C ALA A 122 -6.87 7.01 1.52
N VAL A 123 -6.26 8.19 1.48
CA VAL A 123 -5.32 8.66 2.51
C VAL A 123 -6.09 8.94 3.80
N THR A 124 -5.79 8.22 4.88
CA THR A 124 -6.47 8.35 6.17
C THR A 124 -5.74 9.31 7.10
N VAL A 125 -6.43 10.37 7.52
CA VAL A 125 -5.89 11.42 8.39
C VAL A 125 -6.85 11.73 9.54
N ARG A 126 -6.35 12.35 10.60
CA ARG A 126 -7.19 12.88 11.67
C ARG A 126 -7.68 14.29 11.40
N THR A 127 -8.84 14.62 11.97
CA THR A 127 -9.39 15.97 12.07
C THR A 127 -9.92 16.20 13.49
N ALA A 128 -9.74 17.43 14.00
CA ALA A 128 -10.40 17.88 15.23
C ALA A 128 -11.83 18.39 14.98
N ARG A 129 -12.14 18.78 13.74
CA ARG A 129 -13.45 19.32 13.36
C ARG A 129 -14.42 18.22 12.96
N ASN A 130 -15.64 18.27 13.53
CA ASN A 130 -16.72 17.32 13.25
C ASN A 130 -17.24 17.44 11.81
N ASP A 131 -17.40 18.65 11.31
CA ASP A 131 -17.90 18.97 9.97
C ASP A 131 -16.95 18.49 8.84
N ALA A 132 -15.68 18.29 9.17
CA ALA A 132 -14.67 17.82 8.23
C ALA A 132 -14.56 16.28 8.16
N VAL A 133 -15.28 15.53 9.00
CA VAL A 133 -15.22 14.05 9.01
C VAL A 133 -15.88 13.50 7.75
N GLY A 134 -15.24 12.50 7.13
CA GLY A 134 -15.79 11.83 5.95
C GLY A 134 -14.77 11.59 4.85
N LEU A 135 -15.24 11.06 3.72
CA LEU A 135 -14.43 10.90 2.53
C LEU A 135 -14.48 12.20 1.71
N HIS A 136 -13.31 12.75 1.44
CA HIS A 136 -13.11 13.89 0.55
C HIS A 136 -12.52 13.36 -0.75
N PRO A 137 -13.25 13.40 -1.88
CA PRO A 137 -12.77 12.89 -3.15
C PRO A 137 -11.45 13.55 -3.60
N GLY A 138 -10.59 12.76 -4.25
CA GLY A 138 -9.37 13.29 -4.85
C GLY A 138 -9.69 14.11 -6.10
N THR A 139 -8.75 14.95 -6.51
CA THR A 139 -8.85 15.70 -7.78
C THR A 139 -8.44 14.81 -8.94
N ALA A 140 -9.13 14.94 -10.09
CA ALA A 140 -8.75 14.24 -11.31
C ALA A 140 -7.28 14.54 -11.68
N LEU A 141 -6.45 13.49 -11.82
CA LEU A 141 -5.02 13.63 -12.07
C LEU A 141 -4.74 14.40 -13.37
N THR A 142 -5.59 14.24 -14.37
CA THR A 142 -5.41 14.82 -15.70
C THR A 142 -6.18 16.12 -15.91
N GLY A 143 -6.75 16.71 -14.85
CA GLY A 143 -7.50 17.97 -14.97
C GLY A 143 -8.63 17.87 -16.00
N ARG A 144 -8.58 18.73 -17.02
CA ARG A 144 -9.53 18.79 -18.14
C ARG A 144 -8.96 18.20 -19.44
N ALA A 145 -7.90 17.39 -19.36
CA ALA A 145 -7.31 16.77 -20.54
C ALA A 145 -8.36 15.98 -21.35
N SER A 146 -8.31 16.12 -22.68
CA SER A 146 -9.19 15.37 -23.59
C SER A 146 -8.86 13.87 -23.58
N ALA A 147 -9.80 13.04 -24.02
CA ALA A 147 -9.59 11.61 -24.18
C ALA A 147 -8.38 11.29 -25.08
N SER A 148 -8.17 12.05 -26.16
CA SER A 148 -7.02 11.89 -27.06
C SER A 148 -5.69 12.24 -26.37
N THR A 149 -5.67 13.25 -25.51
CA THR A 149 -4.48 13.56 -24.70
C THR A 149 -4.20 12.45 -23.69
N ILE A 150 -5.22 11.92 -23.01
CA ILE A 150 -5.07 10.80 -22.08
C ILE A 150 -4.53 9.56 -22.80
N GLN A 151 -5.05 9.25 -23.99
CA GLN A 151 -4.58 8.12 -24.79
C GLN A 151 -3.12 8.28 -25.21
N ARG A 152 -2.72 9.47 -25.69
CA ARG A 152 -1.32 9.77 -26.01
C ARG A 152 -0.41 9.63 -24.79
N LEU A 153 -0.85 10.14 -23.64
CA LEU A 153 -0.12 10.02 -22.39
C LEU A 153 0.12 8.55 -22.02
N LEU A 154 -0.94 7.72 -22.04
CA LEU A 154 -0.81 6.30 -21.71
C LEU A 154 0.08 5.55 -22.72
N HIS A 155 -0.01 5.89 -24.01
CA HIS A 155 0.83 5.28 -25.05
C HIS A 155 2.31 5.65 -24.92
N ALA A 156 2.62 6.88 -24.47
CA ALA A 156 3.99 7.33 -24.23
C ALA A 156 4.66 6.63 -23.04
N HIS A 157 3.90 5.92 -22.19
CA HIS A 157 4.38 5.21 -21.02
C HIS A 157 3.89 3.75 -21.01
N PRO A 158 4.38 2.90 -21.94
CA PRO A 158 3.92 1.52 -22.07
C PRO A 158 4.38 0.62 -20.90
N GLU A 159 5.44 1.02 -20.18
CA GLU A 159 6.12 0.21 -19.16
C GLU A 159 5.46 0.24 -17.77
N ALA A 160 4.13 0.18 -17.70
CA ALA A 160 3.46 0.09 -16.40
C ALA A 160 3.82 -1.25 -15.72
N LEU A 161 4.63 -1.18 -14.65
CA LEU A 161 5.13 -2.32 -13.89
C LEU A 161 4.01 -3.30 -13.50
N ASP A 162 4.31 -4.58 -13.74
CA ASP A 162 3.73 -5.83 -13.25
C ASP A 162 2.42 -5.73 -12.41
N GLY A 163 1.29 -5.59 -13.11
CA GLY A 163 -0.05 -5.81 -12.54
C GLY A 163 -0.91 -4.56 -12.34
N GLY A 164 -0.45 -3.38 -12.78
CA GLY A 164 -1.28 -2.18 -12.84
C GLY A 164 -2.33 -2.20 -13.95
N ALA A 165 -3.44 -1.48 -13.78
CA ALA A 165 -4.43 -1.33 -14.83
C ALA A 165 -3.80 -0.66 -16.07
N HIS A 166 -3.83 -1.32 -17.23
CA HIS A 166 -3.42 -0.73 -18.50
C HIS A 166 -4.62 -0.03 -19.13
N GLY A 167 -4.76 1.27 -18.85
CA GLY A 167 -5.88 2.07 -19.34
C GLY A 167 -6.20 3.26 -18.44
N PRO A 168 -7.34 3.93 -18.62
CA PRO A 168 -7.73 5.10 -17.82
C PRO A 168 -7.77 4.84 -16.30
N ALA A 169 -7.95 3.59 -15.89
CA ALA A 169 -7.90 3.19 -14.49
C ALA A 169 -6.50 3.39 -13.85
N ALA A 170 -5.42 3.43 -14.65
CA ALA A 170 -4.08 3.79 -14.19
C ALA A 170 -4.02 5.21 -13.61
N LEU A 171 -4.89 6.10 -14.07
CA LEU A 171 -4.94 7.51 -13.72
C LEU A 171 -6.01 7.82 -12.65
N ARG A 172 -6.48 6.79 -11.93
CA ARG A 172 -7.35 6.98 -10.77
C ARG A 172 -6.58 7.57 -9.60
N THR A 173 -7.04 8.71 -9.12
CA THR A 173 -6.54 9.34 -7.88
C THR A 173 -7.12 8.67 -6.63
N LEU A 174 -6.53 8.98 -5.47
CA LEU A 174 -7.06 8.63 -4.16
C LEU A 174 -7.57 9.89 -3.44
N GLY A 175 -8.70 9.76 -2.75
CA GLY A 175 -9.21 10.82 -1.89
C GLY A 175 -8.52 10.86 -0.53
N THR A 176 -8.98 11.77 0.33
CA THR A 176 -8.58 11.83 1.74
C THR A 176 -9.78 11.47 2.61
N ARG A 177 -9.64 10.43 3.44
CA ARG A 177 -10.65 10.08 4.44
C ARG A 177 -10.24 10.68 5.79
N ARG A 178 -11.04 11.63 6.26
CA ARG A 178 -10.82 12.31 7.53
C ARG A 178 -11.58 11.59 8.63
N HIS A 179 -10.85 11.20 9.66
CA HIS A 179 -11.39 10.56 10.84
C HIS A 179 -11.29 11.51 12.02
N GLN A 180 -12.33 11.56 12.83
CA GLN A 180 -12.20 12.22 14.11
C GLN A 180 -11.16 11.49 14.97
N TYR A 181 -10.38 12.23 15.75
CA TYR A 181 -9.43 11.62 16.68
C TYR A 181 -10.16 10.86 17.82
N PRO A 182 -9.52 9.86 18.44
CA PRO A 182 -10.20 8.88 19.29
C PRO A 182 -11.00 9.52 20.43
N ARG A 183 -12.15 8.93 20.76
CA ARG A 183 -13.12 9.52 21.71
C ARG A 183 -12.54 9.72 23.12
N ALA A 184 -11.66 8.85 23.59
CA ALA A 184 -11.09 8.99 24.93
C ALA A 184 -10.28 10.30 25.10
N PHE A 185 -9.72 10.83 24.01
CA PHE A 185 -9.06 12.14 23.99
C PHE A 185 -10.04 13.30 23.85
N ARG A 186 -11.33 13.03 23.57
CA ARG A 186 -12.40 14.02 23.41
C ARG A 186 -13.28 14.18 24.62
N ASP A 187 -13.44 13.13 25.43
CA ASP A 187 -14.36 13.19 26.57
C ASP A 187 -13.92 14.27 27.60
N LYS A 188 -12.63 14.64 27.64
CA LYS A 188 -12.10 15.77 28.42
C LYS A 188 -12.39 17.16 27.82
N LEU A 189 -12.77 17.23 26.55
CA LEU A 189 -13.11 18.49 25.84
C LEU A 189 -14.60 18.84 25.92
N ARG A 190 -15.40 18.07 26.67
CA ARG A 190 -16.86 18.31 26.79
C ARG A 190 -17.25 19.64 27.44
N GLU A 191 -16.29 20.39 27.99
CA GLU A 191 -16.51 21.73 28.56
C GLU A 191 -16.40 22.87 27.53
N GLY A 192 -16.15 22.56 26.25
CA GLY A 192 -16.20 23.57 25.18
C GLY A 192 -16.33 22.95 23.80
N LEU A 193 -16.90 23.68 22.85
CA LEU A 193 -16.92 23.33 21.41
C LEU A 193 -15.52 23.41 20.78
N GLY A 194 -14.49 22.96 21.50
CA GLY A 194 -13.08 23.14 21.17
C GLY A 194 -12.70 22.38 19.90
N GLN A 195 -12.25 23.15 18.90
CA GLN A 195 -11.65 22.66 17.65
C GLN A 195 -10.17 22.27 17.82
N GLU A 196 -9.68 22.24 19.07
CA GLU A 196 -8.28 22.03 19.40
C GLU A 196 -7.95 20.56 19.64
N TRP A 197 -6.70 20.20 19.40
CA TRP A 197 -6.18 18.86 19.66
C TRP A 197 -5.88 18.70 21.14
N ASP A 198 -6.41 17.66 21.78
CA ASP A 198 -6.10 17.32 23.17
C ASP A 198 -4.58 17.14 23.38
N LYS A 199 -4.01 17.74 24.44
CA LYS A 199 -2.57 17.72 24.73
C LYS A 199 -2.01 16.29 24.81
N PRO A 200 -2.60 15.36 25.58
CA PRO A 200 -2.22 13.95 25.57
C PRO A 200 -2.15 13.31 24.17
N TYR A 201 -3.14 13.56 23.32
CA TYR A 201 -3.11 13.05 21.95
C TYR A 201 -1.95 13.63 21.14
N GLN A 202 -1.70 14.95 21.24
CA GLN A 202 -0.58 15.57 20.55
C GLN A 202 0.77 15.01 21.00
N SER A 203 0.96 14.83 22.31
CA SER A 203 2.19 14.29 22.90
C SER A 203 2.44 12.82 22.53
N ALA A 204 1.39 12.08 22.20
CA ALA A 204 1.51 10.69 21.76
C ALA A 204 1.98 10.55 20.30
N LEU A 205 1.87 11.60 19.48
CA LEU A 205 2.22 11.53 18.06
C LEU A 205 3.72 11.37 17.86
N VAL A 206 4.07 10.56 16.87
CA VAL A 206 5.45 10.37 16.44
C VAL A 206 5.74 11.35 15.30
N ARG A 207 6.82 12.12 15.45
CA ARG A 207 7.36 12.95 14.37
C ARG A 207 8.52 12.21 13.72
N GLN A 208 8.43 11.97 12.43
CA GLN A 208 9.47 11.27 11.67
C GLN A 208 9.65 11.84 10.27
N ARG A 209 10.73 11.44 9.60
CA ARG A 209 10.90 11.67 8.16
C ARG A 209 9.77 10.97 7.41
N PHE A 210 9.28 11.60 6.35
CA PHE A 210 8.23 10.98 5.55
C PHE A 210 8.77 9.68 4.92
N PRO A 211 8.16 8.51 5.19
CA PRO A 211 8.65 7.24 4.70
C PRO A 211 8.26 7.05 3.23
N ILE A 212 9.21 6.55 2.43
CA ILE A 212 8.98 6.20 1.04
C ILE A 212 9.70 4.89 0.71
N PRO A 213 9.08 3.97 -0.05
CA PRO A 213 9.74 2.77 -0.56
C PRO A 213 10.97 3.09 -1.41
N GLU A 214 11.95 2.19 -1.43
CA GLU A 214 13.17 2.30 -2.26
C GLU A 214 12.87 2.33 -3.76
N SER A 215 11.73 1.76 -4.18
CA SER A 215 11.23 1.79 -5.55
C SER A 215 10.86 3.19 -6.04
N LEU A 216 10.69 4.15 -5.12
CA LEU A 216 10.30 5.53 -5.42
C LEU A 216 11.48 6.50 -5.24
N PRO A 217 11.59 7.55 -6.08
CA PRO A 217 12.65 8.53 -5.94
C PRO A 217 12.61 9.23 -4.58
N ALA A 218 13.70 9.15 -3.80
CA ALA A 218 13.83 9.83 -2.50
C ALA A 218 13.58 11.36 -2.58
N ALA A 219 13.86 11.96 -3.75
CA ALA A 219 13.60 13.37 -4.03
C ALA A 219 12.11 13.76 -3.93
N LEU A 220 11.17 12.80 -4.05
CA LEU A 220 9.73 13.03 -3.86
C LEU A 220 9.39 13.55 -2.47
N VAL A 221 10.16 13.14 -1.46
CA VAL A 221 9.90 13.42 -0.04
C VAL A 221 11.09 14.07 0.65
N ALA A 222 12.06 14.57 -0.13
CA ALA A 222 13.26 15.22 0.40
C ALA A 222 12.88 16.37 1.34
N GLY A 223 13.46 16.37 2.55
CA GLY A 223 13.17 17.40 3.55
C GLY A 223 11.85 17.22 4.30
N MET A 224 10.95 16.31 3.87
CA MET A 224 9.62 16.18 4.46
C MET A 224 9.65 15.50 5.83
N TRP A 225 8.96 16.11 6.77
CA TRP A 225 8.61 15.54 8.06
C TRP A 225 7.10 15.33 8.12
N THR A 226 6.67 14.36 8.91
CA THR A 226 5.26 14.00 9.07
C THR A 226 4.95 13.64 10.52
N TRP A 227 3.66 13.77 10.88
CA TRP A 227 3.12 13.34 12.16
C TRP A 227 2.27 12.09 11.99
N LEU A 228 2.60 11.04 12.75
CA LEU A 228 1.90 9.77 12.75
C LEU A 228 1.37 9.42 14.13
N GLU A 229 0.26 8.68 14.16
CA GLU A 229 -0.12 7.92 15.35
C GLU A 229 0.95 6.85 15.66
N PRO A 230 1.28 6.63 16.94
CA PRO A 230 2.22 5.59 17.34
C PRO A 230 1.66 4.20 16.98
N ILE A 231 2.55 3.24 16.71
CA ILE A 231 2.17 1.92 16.20
C ILE A 231 1.11 1.22 17.06
N GLY A 232 1.23 1.28 18.39
CA GLY A 232 0.24 0.69 19.31
C GLY A 232 -1.15 1.28 19.15
N LEU A 233 -1.26 2.61 18.97
CA LEU A 233 -2.53 3.29 18.70
C LEU A 233 -3.08 2.90 17.33
N VAL A 234 -2.22 2.84 16.31
CA VAL A 234 -2.61 2.47 14.95
C VAL A 234 -3.17 1.05 14.93
N LEU A 235 -2.52 0.09 15.58
CA LEU A 235 -2.98 -1.29 15.68
C LEU A 235 -4.31 -1.39 16.42
N ALA A 236 -4.42 -0.74 17.58
CA ALA A 236 -5.66 -0.72 18.37
C ALA A 236 -6.85 -0.13 17.59
N ASP A 237 -6.66 0.98 16.86
CA ASP A 237 -7.75 1.61 16.10
C ASP A 237 -8.03 0.90 14.76
N THR A 238 -7.04 0.29 14.10
CA THR A 238 -7.23 -0.19 12.72
C THR A 238 -7.69 -1.64 12.64
N VAL A 239 -7.03 -2.52 13.40
CA VAL A 239 -7.28 -3.97 13.38
C VAL A 239 -8.78 -4.33 13.54
N PRO A 240 -9.55 -3.74 14.47
CA PRO A 240 -10.96 -4.08 14.64
C PRO A 240 -11.84 -3.75 13.41
N ARG A 241 -11.36 -2.86 12.54
CA ARG A 241 -12.08 -2.32 11.37
C ARG A 241 -11.69 -2.98 10.05
N MET A 242 -10.69 -3.85 10.08
CA MET A 242 -10.23 -4.63 8.94
C MET A 242 -11.08 -5.89 8.75
N SER A 243 -10.98 -6.51 7.57
CA SER A 243 -11.36 -7.92 7.43
C SER A 243 -10.46 -8.79 8.33
N PHE A 244 -10.92 -10.00 8.66
CA PHE A 244 -10.15 -10.88 9.54
C PHE A 244 -8.77 -11.23 8.96
N ALA A 245 -8.71 -11.52 7.65
CA ALA A 245 -7.44 -11.78 6.95
C ALA A 245 -6.47 -10.59 6.98
N GLU A 246 -6.96 -9.36 6.74
CA GLU A 246 -6.13 -8.16 6.83
C GLU A 246 -5.61 -7.90 8.25
N ALA A 247 -6.48 -8.10 9.25
CA ALA A 247 -6.12 -7.96 10.65
C ALA A 247 -5.01 -8.95 11.04
N VAL A 248 -5.17 -10.23 10.69
CA VAL A 248 -4.17 -11.28 10.97
C VAL A 248 -2.85 -10.97 10.26
N ALA A 249 -2.87 -10.59 8.98
CA ALA A 249 -1.65 -10.27 8.25
C ALA A 249 -0.83 -9.13 8.89
N VAL A 250 -1.51 -8.07 9.35
CA VAL A 250 -0.86 -6.97 10.06
C VAL A 250 -0.31 -7.42 11.42
N LEU A 251 -1.04 -8.25 12.15
CA LEU A 251 -0.62 -8.73 13.47
C LEU A 251 0.51 -9.78 13.38
N ASP A 252 0.51 -10.65 12.37
CA ASP A 252 1.62 -11.58 12.08
C ASP A 252 2.90 -10.79 11.80
N ALA A 253 2.82 -9.77 10.92
CA ALA A 253 3.93 -8.88 10.64
C ALA A 253 4.42 -8.14 11.89
N TYR A 254 3.50 -7.65 12.74
CA TYR A 254 3.85 -6.99 13.99
C TYR A 254 4.59 -7.95 14.94
N ARG A 255 4.06 -9.15 15.19
CA ARG A 255 4.68 -10.17 16.05
C ARG A 255 6.08 -10.56 15.57
N ALA A 256 6.27 -10.62 14.27
CA ALA A 256 7.54 -10.98 13.66
C ALA A 256 8.54 -9.82 13.55
N GLY A 257 8.14 -8.59 13.90
CA GLY A 257 9.01 -7.41 13.73
C GLY A 257 9.17 -6.96 12.27
N ARG A 258 8.31 -7.43 11.36
CA ARG A 258 8.35 -7.11 9.92
C ARG A 258 7.57 -5.83 9.62
N PHE A 259 7.98 -4.74 10.26
CA PHE A 259 7.51 -3.38 10.02
C PHE A 259 8.69 -2.41 10.15
N GLY A 260 8.58 -1.21 9.58
CA GLY A 260 9.67 -0.23 9.53
C GLY A 260 10.75 -0.53 8.49
N ALA A 261 11.77 0.33 8.42
CA ALA A 261 12.94 0.18 7.53
C ALA A 261 14.05 -0.71 8.13
N GLN A 262 13.95 -1.04 9.41
CA GLN A 262 14.81 -1.98 10.12
C GLN A 262 13.88 -2.91 10.89
N ALA A 263 14.12 -4.23 10.84
CA ALA A 263 13.36 -5.18 11.64
C ALA A 263 13.59 -4.83 13.13
N GLU A 264 12.55 -4.30 13.77
CA GLU A 264 12.54 -4.06 15.22
C GLU A 264 12.41 -5.41 15.96
N PRO A 265 12.85 -5.52 17.22
CA PRO A 265 12.50 -6.67 18.05
C PRO A 265 10.98 -6.85 18.00
N GLY A 266 10.53 -8.05 17.61
CA GLY A 266 9.13 -8.35 17.33
C GLY A 266 8.15 -7.71 18.32
N GLY A 267 7.05 -7.16 17.77
CA GLY A 267 6.11 -6.35 18.52
C GLY A 267 5.41 -7.10 19.64
N ALA A 268 5.61 -6.66 20.88
CA ALA A 268 4.96 -7.22 22.05
C ALA A 268 3.52 -6.70 22.21
N LEU A 269 2.63 -7.52 22.79
CA LEU A 269 1.27 -7.12 23.15
C LEU A 269 1.27 -5.89 24.07
N SER A 270 2.22 -5.83 25.00
CA SER A 270 2.36 -4.77 26.00
C SER A 270 2.51 -3.37 25.40
N ALA A 271 3.01 -3.23 24.17
CA ALA A 271 3.09 -1.94 23.48
C ALA A 271 1.75 -1.50 22.86
N VAL A 272 0.81 -2.44 22.66
CA VAL A 272 -0.54 -2.17 22.15
C VAL A 272 -1.57 -2.05 23.27
N GLU A 273 -1.40 -2.84 24.33
CA GLU A 273 -2.35 -2.98 25.45
C GLU A 273 -2.83 -1.65 26.06
N PRO A 274 -1.97 -0.63 26.30
CA PRO A 274 -2.42 0.67 26.81
C PRO A 274 -3.47 1.34 25.91
N TRP A 275 -3.39 1.09 24.60
CA TRP A 275 -4.25 1.69 23.58
C TRP A 275 -5.55 0.92 23.36
N LEU A 276 -5.66 -0.34 23.81
CA LEU A 276 -6.87 -1.16 23.63
C LEU A 276 -8.08 -0.58 24.39
N SER A 277 -7.83 0.16 25.46
CA SER A 277 -8.84 0.96 26.17
C SER A 277 -9.57 1.96 25.26
N LEU A 278 -8.94 2.40 24.16
CA LEU A 278 -9.49 3.34 23.19
C LEU A 278 -10.45 2.69 22.18
N VAL A 279 -10.48 1.37 22.11
CA VAL A 279 -11.39 0.63 21.24
C VAL A 279 -12.80 0.71 21.81
N ALA A 280 -13.59 1.64 21.25
CA ALA A 280 -14.85 2.08 21.84
C ALA A 280 -15.89 0.98 22.05
N SER A 281 -15.98 -0.02 21.16
CA SER A 281 -17.03 -1.05 21.22
C SER A 281 -16.52 -2.38 21.75
N ALA A 282 -17.35 -3.08 22.54
CA ALA A 282 -17.06 -4.43 23.00
C ALA A 282 -16.80 -5.40 21.84
N ARG A 283 -17.61 -5.30 20.77
CA ARG A 283 -17.39 -6.02 19.51
C ARG A 283 -16.02 -5.74 18.90
N GLY A 284 -15.58 -4.48 18.90
CA GLY A 284 -14.25 -4.11 18.39
C GLY A 284 -13.12 -4.73 19.21
N ARG A 285 -13.25 -4.73 20.55
CA ARG A 285 -12.29 -5.38 21.44
C ARG A 285 -12.23 -6.89 21.22
N GLU A 286 -13.38 -7.53 21.06
CA GLU A 286 -13.45 -8.96 20.77
C GLU A 286 -12.81 -9.29 19.42
N ARG A 287 -13.11 -8.50 18.36
CA ARG A 287 -12.47 -8.69 17.05
C ARG A 287 -10.94 -8.57 17.12
N TRP A 288 -10.45 -7.62 17.92
CA TRP A 288 -9.01 -7.45 18.14
C TRP A 288 -8.42 -8.66 18.83
N LYS A 289 -9.02 -9.10 19.93
CA LYS A 289 -8.60 -10.27 20.72
C LYS A 289 -8.52 -11.54 19.86
N VAL A 290 -9.60 -11.85 19.12
CA VAL A 290 -9.65 -13.04 18.26
C VAL A 290 -8.59 -13.00 17.15
N ALA A 291 -8.35 -11.83 16.54
CA ALA A 291 -7.28 -11.69 15.54
C ALA A 291 -5.89 -11.87 16.17
N TRP A 292 -5.67 -11.33 17.38
CA TRP A 292 -4.42 -11.50 18.12
C TRP A 292 -4.16 -12.95 18.52
N GLU A 293 -5.18 -13.67 18.98
CA GLU A 293 -5.10 -15.09 19.35
C GLU A 293 -4.84 -15.99 18.14
N PHE A 294 -5.34 -15.62 16.96
CA PHE A 294 -5.06 -16.35 15.71
C PHE A 294 -3.68 -16.02 15.13
N SER A 295 -3.20 -14.79 15.31
CA SER A 295 -1.93 -14.34 14.73
C SER A 295 -0.69 -15.04 15.32
N GLU A 296 0.31 -15.23 14.48
CA GLU A 296 1.58 -15.89 14.81
C GLU A 296 2.71 -15.39 13.90
N ALA A 297 3.94 -15.35 14.41
CA ALA A 297 5.08 -14.74 13.73
C ALA A 297 5.55 -15.49 12.46
N GLY A 298 5.19 -16.76 12.31
CA GLY A 298 5.72 -17.67 11.30
C GLY A 298 5.28 -17.41 9.86
N ALA A 299 4.14 -16.76 9.61
CA ALA A 299 3.74 -16.40 8.25
C ALA A 299 4.60 -15.22 7.77
N GLU A 300 5.36 -15.33 6.70
CA GLU A 300 6.37 -14.34 6.29
C GLU A 300 5.85 -13.31 5.29
N SER A 301 4.70 -13.58 4.68
CA SER A 301 4.06 -12.68 3.73
C SER A 301 2.57 -12.47 4.05
N VAL A 302 2.03 -11.37 3.55
CA VAL A 302 0.59 -11.07 3.65
C VAL A 302 -0.26 -12.18 3.01
N GLY A 303 0.25 -12.79 1.94
CA GLY A 303 -0.41 -13.90 1.26
C GLY A 303 -0.43 -15.18 2.08
N GLU A 304 0.66 -15.51 2.79
CA GLU A 304 0.69 -16.64 3.71
C GLU A 304 -0.29 -16.45 4.88
N SER A 305 -0.33 -15.27 5.50
CA SER A 305 -1.31 -14.95 6.55
C SER A 305 -2.75 -15.09 6.04
N TRP A 306 -3.03 -14.65 4.80
CA TRP A 306 -4.34 -14.83 4.20
C TRP A 306 -4.66 -16.31 3.92
N ALA A 307 -3.68 -17.08 3.44
CA ALA A 307 -3.82 -18.52 3.22
C ALA A 307 -4.21 -19.25 4.51
N ARG A 308 -3.53 -18.94 5.63
CA ARG A 308 -3.88 -19.51 6.95
C ARG A 308 -5.32 -19.25 7.35
N VAL A 309 -5.75 -17.99 7.21
CA VAL A 309 -7.13 -17.61 7.49
C VAL A 309 -8.09 -18.39 6.60
N ARG A 310 -7.79 -18.52 5.30
CA ARG A 310 -8.65 -19.27 4.38
C ARG A 310 -8.69 -20.76 4.67
N ILE A 311 -7.56 -21.36 5.02
CA ILE A 311 -7.46 -22.78 5.44
C ILE A 311 -8.36 -23.02 6.66
N ALA A 312 -8.29 -22.14 7.66
CA ALA A 312 -9.14 -22.21 8.84
C ALA A 312 -10.63 -21.99 8.53
N GLU A 313 -10.97 -21.01 7.68
CA GLU A 313 -12.35 -20.74 7.22
C GLU A 313 -12.95 -21.94 6.47
N LEU A 314 -12.13 -22.68 5.73
CA LEU A 314 -12.54 -23.90 5.04
C LEU A 314 -12.59 -25.12 5.98
N GLY A 315 -12.24 -24.95 7.25
CA GLY A 315 -12.29 -26.01 8.26
C GLY A 315 -11.21 -27.08 8.10
N PHE A 316 -10.08 -26.77 7.46
CA PHE A 316 -8.91 -27.65 7.46
C PHE A 316 -8.13 -27.53 8.76
N THR A 317 -7.33 -28.54 9.10
CA THR A 317 -6.41 -28.48 10.23
C THR A 317 -5.37 -27.38 10.04
N ALA A 318 -4.93 -26.77 11.14
CA ALA A 318 -3.89 -25.75 11.09
C ALA A 318 -2.55 -26.40 10.67
N PRO A 319 -1.82 -25.83 9.69
CA PRO A 319 -0.49 -26.29 9.33
C PRO A 319 0.56 -25.85 10.34
N GLU A 320 1.65 -26.61 10.46
CA GLU A 320 2.92 -26.10 10.97
C GLU A 320 3.53 -25.16 9.92
N LEU A 321 3.96 -23.98 10.35
CA LEU A 321 4.53 -22.98 9.45
C LEU A 321 6.04 -23.12 9.35
N GLN A 322 6.60 -22.78 8.18
CA GLN A 322 8.05 -22.60 8.03
C GLN A 322 8.85 -23.86 8.41
N ARG A 323 8.27 -25.06 8.18
CA ARG A 323 8.89 -26.35 8.49
C ARG A 323 10.16 -26.54 7.66
N ARG A 324 11.24 -26.95 8.32
CA ARG A 324 12.53 -27.28 7.69
C ARG A 324 12.62 -28.77 7.40
N PHE A 325 13.11 -29.10 6.21
CA PHE A 325 13.40 -30.46 5.76
C PHE A 325 14.87 -30.57 5.35
N LEU A 326 15.53 -31.65 5.76
CA LEU A 326 16.85 -32.01 5.25
C LEU A 326 16.65 -32.85 3.98
N LEU A 327 17.07 -32.33 2.84
CA LEU A 327 16.99 -33.01 1.56
C LEU A 327 18.11 -34.07 1.43
N PRO A 328 17.95 -35.11 0.58
CA PRO A 328 18.95 -36.18 0.44
C PRO A 328 20.35 -35.70 0.05
N HIS A 329 20.44 -34.57 -0.65
CA HIS A 329 21.70 -33.94 -1.04
C HIS A 329 22.29 -33.03 0.06
N GLY A 330 21.81 -33.13 1.30
CA GLY A 330 22.35 -32.45 2.48
C GLY A 330 21.94 -30.98 2.65
N VAL A 331 21.11 -30.43 1.75
CA VAL A 331 20.63 -29.05 1.86
C VAL A 331 19.33 -29.02 2.67
N THR A 332 19.19 -28.00 3.51
CA THR A 332 17.93 -27.76 4.22
C THR A 332 17.03 -26.83 3.41
N CYS A 333 15.79 -27.23 3.15
CA CYS A 333 14.78 -26.34 2.58
C CYS A 333 13.69 -26.02 3.62
N ARG A 334 12.97 -24.93 3.40
CA ARG A 334 11.88 -24.47 4.26
C ARG A 334 10.60 -24.32 3.46
N THR A 335 9.48 -24.69 4.07
CA THR A 335 8.17 -24.74 3.42
C THR A 335 7.18 -23.87 4.17
N ASP A 336 6.25 -23.21 3.45
CA ASP A 336 5.34 -22.25 4.07
C ASP A 336 4.35 -22.94 5.02
N PHE A 337 3.82 -24.11 4.60
CA PHE A 337 2.81 -24.89 5.33
C PHE A 337 3.17 -26.36 5.33
N TYR A 338 3.01 -27.02 6.46
CA TYR A 338 3.19 -28.46 6.58
C TYR A 338 2.10 -29.11 7.44
N TRP A 339 1.57 -30.23 6.95
CA TRP A 339 0.67 -31.13 7.68
C TRP A 339 1.37 -32.48 7.81
N GLU A 340 1.83 -32.81 9.01
CA GLU A 340 2.64 -34.01 9.28
C GLU A 340 1.93 -35.31 8.94
N ASP A 341 0.65 -35.42 9.31
CA ASP A 341 -0.24 -36.49 8.89
C ASP A 341 -1.34 -35.85 8.02
N PRO A 342 -1.35 -36.07 6.68
CA PRO A 342 -0.75 -37.21 5.96
C PRO A 342 0.57 -36.93 5.21
N GLY A 343 1.37 -35.95 5.63
CA GLY A 343 2.63 -35.60 4.97
C GLY A 343 2.42 -34.68 3.76
N VAL A 344 1.74 -33.56 3.96
CA VAL A 344 1.46 -32.58 2.90
C VAL A 344 2.23 -31.29 3.16
N VAL A 345 2.92 -30.81 2.13
CA VAL A 345 3.57 -29.50 2.09
C VAL A 345 2.71 -28.56 1.23
N GLY A 346 2.37 -27.40 1.77
CA GLY A 346 1.75 -26.30 1.05
C GLY A 346 2.75 -25.17 0.79
N GLU A 347 2.78 -24.65 -0.42
CA GLU A 347 3.57 -23.45 -0.76
C GLU A 347 2.68 -22.37 -1.35
N PHE A 348 2.80 -21.17 -0.80
CA PHE A 348 2.12 -20.00 -1.33
C PHE A 348 3.00 -19.31 -2.35
N ASP A 349 2.63 -19.43 -3.62
CA ASP A 349 3.34 -18.75 -4.69
C ASP A 349 2.77 -17.34 -4.88
N GLY A 350 3.47 -16.37 -4.31
CA GLY A 350 3.24 -14.97 -4.61
C GLY A 350 3.69 -14.69 -6.05
N LEU A 351 2.72 -14.49 -6.96
CA LEU A 351 2.90 -14.02 -8.36
C LEU A 351 3.95 -12.90 -8.56
N GLN A 352 4.29 -12.17 -7.48
CA GLN A 352 5.27 -11.10 -7.43
C GLN A 352 6.75 -11.56 -7.40
N LYS A 353 7.06 -12.78 -6.92
CA LYS A 353 8.46 -13.24 -6.84
C LYS A 353 9.02 -13.67 -8.20
N TYR A 354 8.21 -14.16 -9.13
CA TYR A 354 8.72 -14.68 -10.42
C TYR A 354 9.23 -13.60 -11.39
N ARG A 355 8.68 -12.38 -11.37
CA ARG A 355 9.08 -11.33 -12.33
C ARG A 355 10.11 -10.35 -11.77
N ALA A 356 10.01 -10.02 -10.48
CA ALA A 356 11.00 -9.19 -9.81
C ALA A 356 12.36 -9.90 -9.68
N SER A 357 12.39 -11.20 -9.40
CA SER A 357 13.65 -11.95 -9.30
C SER A 357 14.38 -12.09 -10.64
N MET A 358 13.68 -12.28 -11.76
CA MET A 358 14.31 -12.33 -13.09
C MET A 358 14.92 -10.98 -13.51
N THR A 359 14.40 -9.86 -13.00
CA THR A 359 14.89 -8.52 -13.35
C THR A 359 15.96 -7.99 -12.38
N LEU A 360 15.89 -8.36 -11.10
CA LEU A 360 16.76 -7.80 -10.04
C LEU A 360 17.93 -8.70 -9.62
N SER A 361 17.85 -10.03 -9.79
CA SER A 361 18.86 -10.94 -9.21
C SER A 361 20.10 -11.15 -10.07
N GLY A 362 20.09 -10.77 -11.35
CA GLY A 362 21.19 -11.05 -12.28
C GLY A 362 21.50 -12.55 -12.45
N LEU A 363 20.70 -13.44 -11.84
CA LEU A 363 20.82 -14.89 -11.97
C LEU A 363 20.25 -15.30 -13.32
N ASP A 364 20.92 -16.25 -13.97
CA ASP A 364 20.40 -16.90 -15.16
C ASP A 364 19.03 -17.53 -14.83
N PRO A 365 17.93 -17.10 -15.48
CA PRO A 365 16.60 -17.64 -15.25
C PRO A 365 16.55 -19.17 -15.33
N ALA A 366 17.43 -19.80 -16.13
CA ALA A 366 17.54 -21.24 -16.21
C ALA A 366 18.03 -21.87 -14.89
N GLN A 367 18.99 -21.24 -14.20
CA GLN A 367 19.53 -21.74 -12.93
C GLN A 367 18.51 -21.65 -11.79
N ALA A 368 17.70 -20.59 -11.75
CA ALA A 368 16.62 -20.45 -10.76
C ALA A 368 15.56 -21.56 -10.93
N VAL A 369 15.21 -21.88 -12.18
CA VAL A 369 14.26 -22.97 -12.48
C VAL A 369 14.84 -24.34 -12.13
N ILE A 370 16.12 -24.57 -12.39
CA ILE A 370 16.80 -25.83 -12.04
C ILE A 370 16.83 -26.01 -10.51
N ALA A 371 17.28 -25.00 -9.76
CA ALA A 371 17.34 -25.06 -8.31
C ALA A 371 15.96 -25.28 -7.67
N GLU A 372 14.92 -24.65 -8.24
CA GLU A 372 13.54 -24.84 -7.78
C GLU A 372 13.03 -26.26 -8.06
N LYS A 373 13.40 -26.85 -9.20
CA LYS A 373 13.06 -28.23 -9.54
C LYS A 373 13.78 -29.23 -8.63
N GLU A 374 15.08 -29.06 -8.42
CA GLU A 374 15.86 -29.91 -7.51
C GLU A 374 15.31 -29.89 -6.08
N ARG A 375 14.86 -28.71 -5.63
CA ARG A 375 14.19 -28.54 -4.33
C ARG A 375 12.89 -29.32 -4.24
N GLU A 376 12.05 -29.25 -5.27
CA GLU A 376 10.78 -29.97 -5.31
C GLU A 376 10.98 -31.49 -5.39
N ASP A 377 11.92 -31.95 -6.22
CA ASP A 377 12.27 -33.37 -6.34
C ASP A 377 12.86 -33.89 -5.01
N GLY A 378 13.69 -33.09 -4.34
CA GLY A 378 14.21 -33.38 -3.01
C GLY A 378 13.10 -33.54 -1.98
N LEU A 379 12.12 -32.63 -1.93
CA LEU A 379 10.97 -32.77 -1.02
C LEU A 379 10.17 -34.04 -1.33
N ARG A 380 9.86 -34.30 -2.60
CA ARG A 380 9.09 -35.49 -3.01
C ARG A 380 9.78 -36.80 -2.63
N SER A 381 11.12 -36.84 -2.67
CA SER A 381 11.90 -38.01 -2.25
C SER A 381 11.71 -38.38 -0.77
N LEU A 382 11.28 -37.42 0.08
CA LEU A 382 10.96 -37.64 1.49
C LEU A 382 9.55 -38.23 1.69
N GLY A 383 8.83 -38.52 0.61
CA GLY A 383 7.47 -39.05 0.66
C GLY A 383 6.38 -38.02 0.95
N VAL A 384 6.72 -36.73 0.98
CA VAL A 384 5.72 -35.66 1.17
C VAL A 384 5.05 -35.27 -0.15
N ARG A 385 3.77 -34.90 -0.05
CA ARG A 385 3.00 -34.36 -1.17
C ARG A 385 3.09 -32.84 -1.19
N VAL A 386 3.60 -32.25 -2.27
CA VAL A 386 3.68 -30.80 -2.43
C VAL A 386 2.45 -30.26 -3.17
N VAL A 387 1.82 -29.23 -2.62
CA VAL A 387 0.71 -28.49 -3.23
C VAL A 387 1.00 -27.00 -3.24
N ARG A 388 0.84 -26.39 -4.41
CA ARG A 388 1.00 -24.95 -4.60
C ARG A 388 -0.34 -24.27 -4.77
N PHE A 389 -0.46 -23.09 -4.20
CA PHE A 389 -1.63 -22.24 -4.41
C PHE A 389 -1.21 -20.77 -4.49
N THR A 390 -1.98 -20.02 -5.27
CA THR A 390 -1.70 -18.63 -5.62
C THR A 390 -2.75 -17.68 -5.05
N TRP A 391 -2.57 -16.38 -5.25
CA TRP A 391 -3.59 -15.37 -4.99
C TRP A 391 -4.96 -15.72 -5.59
N ALA A 392 -5.00 -16.29 -6.80
CA ALA A 392 -6.25 -16.65 -7.47
C ALA A 392 -6.99 -17.78 -6.74
N ASP A 393 -6.25 -18.73 -6.16
CA ASP A 393 -6.83 -19.82 -5.37
C ASP A 393 -7.33 -19.33 -4.02
N LEU A 394 -6.70 -18.31 -3.42
CA LEU A 394 -7.19 -17.70 -2.18
C LEU A 394 -8.45 -16.82 -2.40
N GLN A 395 -8.56 -16.20 -3.58
CA GLN A 395 -9.75 -15.44 -4.01
C GLN A 395 -10.94 -16.37 -4.25
N ASP A 396 -10.72 -17.51 -4.90
CA ASP A 396 -11.72 -18.54 -5.14
C ASP A 396 -11.62 -19.66 -4.09
N SER A 397 -12.39 -19.54 -3.01
CA SER A 397 -12.40 -20.52 -1.92
C SER A 397 -12.68 -21.95 -2.37
N THR A 398 -13.44 -22.14 -3.46
CA THR A 398 -13.76 -23.48 -3.98
C THR A 398 -12.55 -24.11 -4.67
N ARG A 399 -11.69 -23.31 -5.32
CA ARG A 399 -10.41 -23.80 -5.84
C ARG A 399 -9.48 -24.25 -4.74
N LEU A 400 -9.24 -23.42 -3.72
CA LEU A 400 -8.37 -23.81 -2.61
C LEU A 400 -8.92 -25.05 -1.88
N GLN A 401 -10.22 -25.11 -1.65
CA GLN A 401 -10.84 -26.27 -1.01
C GLN A 401 -10.58 -27.57 -1.79
N ARG A 402 -10.75 -27.56 -3.11
CA ARG A 402 -10.47 -28.74 -3.95
C ARG A 402 -9.00 -29.11 -3.92
N LEU A 403 -8.09 -28.14 -3.99
CA LEU A 403 -6.65 -28.39 -3.93
C LEU A 403 -6.27 -29.10 -2.63
N LEU A 404 -6.68 -28.56 -1.48
CA LEU A 404 -6.35 -29.12 -0.16
C LEU A 404 -7.04 -30.47 0.09
N SER A 405 -8.30 -30.63 -0.33
CA SER A 405 -9.00 -31.92 -0.21
C SER A 405 -8.37 -33.01 -1.08
N ASN A 406 -8.00 -32.71 -2.33
CA ASN A 406 -7.30 -33.66 -3.20
C ASN A 406 -5.90 -34.00 -2.65
N ALA A 407 -5.27 -33.06 -1.96
CA ALA A 407 -4.01 -33.27 -1.26
C ALA A 407 -4.17 -34.17 -0.02
N GLY A 408 -5.39 -34.41 0.45
CA GLY A 408 -5.66 -35.20 1.66
C GLY A 408 -5.53 -34.41 2.96
N VAL A 409 -5.49 -33.07 2.91
CA VAL A 409 -5.40 -32.25 4.12
C VAL A 409 -6.62 -32.51 5.01
N PRO A 410 -6.44 -32.91 6.28
CA PRO A 410 -7.55 -33.26 7.16
C PRO A 410 -8.45 -32.05 7.49
N ARG A 411 -9.72 -32.33 7.79
CA ARG A 411 -10.63 -31.33 8.36
C ARG A 411 -10.44 -31.26 9.88
N SER A 412 -10.51 -30.05 10.44
CA SER A 412 -10.51 -29.85 11.89
C SER A 412 -11.82 -30.38 12.49
N ALA A 413 -11.71 -31.21 13.53
CA ALA A 413 -12.86 -31.65 14.33
C ALA A 413 -13.42 -30.55 15.25
N ARG A 414 -12.64 -29.49 15.49
CA ARG A 414 -13.05 -28.33 16.31
C ARG A 414 -13.52 -27.19 15.40
N SER A 415 -14.68 -26.62 15.74
CA SER A 415 -15.06 -25.28 15.31
C SER A 415 -13.97 -24.31 15.74
N THR A 416 -13.25 -23.70 14.80
CA THR A 416 -12.18 -22.76 15.15
C THR A 416 -12.80 -21.43 15.58
N GLY A 417 -12.08 -20.57 16.32
CA GLY A 417 -12.57 -19.22 16.66
C GLY A 417 -12.99 -18.37 15.45
N ALA A 418 -12.60 -18.76 14.23
CA ALA A 418 -13.11 -18.22 12.97
C ALA A 418 -14.64 -18.37 12.85
N ASP A 419 -15.25 -19.40 13.44
CA ASP A 419 -16.70 -19.62 13.46
C ASP A 419 -17.45 -18.53 14.23
N VAL A 420 -16.83 -17.95 15.27
CA VAL A 420 -17.38 -16.81 16.02
C VAL A 420 -17.38 -15.54 15.16
N PHE A 421 -16.35 -15.34 14.33
CA PHE A 421 -16.30 -14.25 13.36
C PHE A 421 -17.27 -14.47 12.18
N TYR A 422 -17.52 -15.73 11.82
CA TYR A 422 -18.30 -16.12 10.64
C TYR A 422 -19.83 -16.05 10.86
N ARG A 423 -20.33 -16.35 12.07
CA ARG A 423 -21.79 -16.21 12.37
C ARG A 423 -22.30 -14.78 12.23
N ASP A 424 -21.43 -13.80 12.47
CA ASP A 424 -21.81 -12.39 12.53
C ASP A 424 -21.66 -11.61 11.21
N ASN A 425 -20.84 -12.09 10.27
CA ASN A 425 -20.61 -11.39 8.99
C ASN A 425 -21.70 -11.64 7.92
N ARG A 426 -22.55 -12.68 8.03
CA ARG A 426 -23.71 -12.82 7.13
C ARG A 426 -24.71 -11.67 7.22
N ARG A 427 -24.75 -10.94 8.35
CA ARG A 427 -25.67 -9.80 8.54
C ARG A 427 -25.11 -8.47 8.01
N ALA A 428 -23.78 -8.32 7.92
CA ALA A 428 -23.14 -7.06 7.51
C ALA A 428 -22.90 -6.94 6.00
N GLY A 429 -22.92 -8.06 5.26
CA GLY A 429 -22.65 -8.09 3.81
C GLY A 429 -23.86 -7.99 2.88
N ARG A 430 -25.10 -7.84 3.39
CA ARG A 430 -26.22 -7.52 2.51
C ARG A 430 -26.15 -6.03 2.15
N PRO A 431 -26.11 -5.64 0.86
CA PRO A 431 -26.39 -4.27 0.51
C PRO A 431 -27.75 -3.92 1.11
N ARG A 432 -27.81 -2.82 1.90
CA ARG A 432 -29.09 -2.22 2.25
C ARG A 432 -29.78 -1.94 0.92
N ARG A 433 -30.90 -2.63 0.64
CA ARG A 433 -31.78 -2.24 -0.46
C ARG A 433 -32.04 -0.75 -0.32
N ALA A 434 -31.78 0.01 -1.38
CA ALA A 434 -32.19 1.40 -1.46
C ALA A 434 -33.68 1.46 -1.14
N ARG A 435 -34.04 2.32 -0.19
CA ARG A 435 -35.41 2.81 -0.07
C ARG A 435 -35.54 4.04 -0.93
#